data_AF-A0A523DFP5-F1
#
_entry.id   AF-A0A523DFP5-F1
#
_cell.length_a   1.000
_cell.length_b   1.000
_cell.length_c   1.000
_cell.angle_alpha   90.00
_cell.angle_beta   90.00
_cell.angle_gamma   90.00
#
_symmetry.space_group_name_H-M   'P 1'
#
loop_
_entity.id
_entity.type
_entity.pdbx_description
1 polymer ?
#
loop_
_entity_poly.entity_id
_entity_poly.type
_entity_poly.pdbx_seq_one_letter_code
_entity_poly.pdbx_strand_id
1 'polypeptide(L)'
;MDLMVRKRLFALALVLVLGVATPRAQATSDAKAQVAFGIRVARRGLWREAMYRWQRAIDLDPTYAPAWNNLGIAFEHDGRFDEAREAYETALDLDPNNFLIEQNYDLFLEVNDRVNQNPR
;
A
#
# COMPACT_ATOMS: atom_id res chain seq x y z
N MET A 1 42.81 20.18 41.70
CA MET A 1 42.32 19.96 40.32
C MET A 1 41.90 18.51 40.15
N ASP A 2 40.64 18.15 39.91
CA ASP A 2 39.40 18.82 40.28
C ASP A 2 38.27 17.76 40.30
N LEU A 3 37.46 17.79 41.36
CA LEU A 3 36.20 17.02 41.49
C LEU A 3 35.19 17.39 40.38
N MET A 4 35.44 18.51 39.68
CA MET A 4 34.70 18.96 38.49
C MET A 4 34.96 18.15 37.19
N VAL A 5 36.05 17.38 37.07
CA VAL A 5 36.32 16.62 35.83
C VAL A 5 35.53 15.31 35.75
N ARG A 6 35.20 14.71 36.91
CA ARG A 6 34.48 13.42 36.98
C ARG A 6 32.95 13.53 36.98
N LYS A 7 32.39 14.74 37.12
CA LYS A 7 30.93 15.01 37.14
C LYS A 7 30.39 15.72 35.88
N ARG A 8 31.22 15.96 34.85
CA ARG A 8 30.84 16.80 33.69
C ARG A 8 30.75 16.10 32.33
N LEU A 9 30.91 14.78 32.23
CA LEU A 9 30.72 14.07 30.94
C LEU A 9 29.78 12.86 30.98
N PHE A 10 29.31 12.46 32.16
CA PHE A 10 28.03 11.75 32.26
C PHE A 10 26.93 12.82 32.16
N ALA A 11 26.03 12.67 31.19
CA ALA A 11 24.92 13.57 30.85
C ALA A 11 25.24 14.71 29.87
N LEU A 12 25.59 14.35 28.63
CA LEU A 12 24.80 14.83 27.48
C LEU A 12 24.91 13.86 26.29
N ALA A 13 24.64 12.57 26.51
CA ALA A 13 24.02 11.77 25.45
C ALA A 13 22.54 12.17 25.35
N LEU A 14 22.29 13.46 25.16
CA LEU A 14 21.03 13.90 24.56
C LEU A 14 21.21 13.53 23.09
N VAL A 15 20.97 12.25 22.78
CA VAL A 15 20.61 11.88 21.41
C VAL A 15 19.34 12.68 21.17
N LEU A 16 19.51 13.83 20.52
CA LEU A 16 18.43 14.57 19.92
C LEU A 16 17.73 13.52 19.05
N VAL A 17 16.58 13.03 19.48
CA VAL A 17 15.66 12.27 18.62
C VAL A 17 15.07 13.31 17.66
N LEU A 18 15.94 13.85 16.79
CA LEU A 18 15.54 14.57 15.60
C LEU A 18 14.69 13.60 14.81
N GLY A 19 13.52 14.04 14.37
CA GLY A 19 12.52 13.24 13.69
C GLY A 19 13.00 12.65 12.35
N VAL A 20 13.93 11.71 12.38
CA VAL A 20 14.26 10.86 11.26
C VAL A 20 13.15 9.82 11.20
N ALA A 21 12.23 9.99 10.25
CA ALA A 21 11.21 8.99 9.97
C ALA A 21 11.90 7.62 9.83
N THR A 22 11.35 6.60 10.50
CA THR A 22 11.90 5.26 10.39
C THR A 22 11.83 4.82 8.92
N PRO A 23 12.76 3.97 8.44
CA PRO A 23 12.75 3.51 7.05
C PRO A 23 11.39 2.96 6.60
N ARG A 24 10.67 2.29 7.52
CA ARG A 24 9.29 1.82 7.28
C ARG A 24 8.30 2.96 7.12
N ALA A 25 8.32 3.97 7.99
CA ALA A 25 7.39 5.11 7.88
C ALA A 25 7.60 5.89 6.58
N GLN A 26 8.85 6.02 6.13
CA GLN A 26 9.19 6.62 4.84
C GLN A 26 8.74 5.73 3.67
N ALA A 27 8.97 4.42 3.74
CA ALA A 27 8.48 3.47 2.73
C ALA A 27 6.95 3.54 2.57
N THR A 28 6.22 3.57 3.68
CA THR A 28 4.75 3.70 3.67
C THR A 28 4.30 5.05 3.10
N SER A 29 4.99 6.17 3.38
CA SER A 29 4.63 7.47 2.82
C SER A 29 4.89 7.54 1.30
N ASP A 30 5.98 6.93 0.84
CA ASP A 30 6.30 6.83 -0.59
C ASP A 30 5.30 5.91 -1.32
N ALA A 31 4.91 4.79 -0.71
CA ALA A 31 3.88 3.90 -1.25
C ALA A 31 2.51 4.61 -1.37
N LYS A 32 2.11 5.38 -0.34
CA LYS A 32 0.92 6.25 -0.38
C LYS A 32 0.96 7.22 -1.55
N ALA A 33 2.11 7.85 -1.79
CA ALA A 33 2.28 8.79 -2.89
C ALA A 33 2.12 8.12 -4.27
N GLN A 34 2.68 6.92 -4.44
CA GLN A 34 2.50 6.13 -5.67
C GLN A 34 1.03 5.73 -5.87
N VAL A 35 0.32 5.27 -4.83
CA VAL A 35 -1.12 4.95 -4.91
C VAL A 35 -1.94 6.16 -5.32
N ALA A 36 -1.71 7.31 -4.67
CA ALA A 36 -2.41 8.55 -5.00
C ALA A 36 -2.14 9.00 -6.45
N PHE A 37 -0.92 8.79 -6.95
CA PHE A 37 -0.60 9.05 -8.35
C PHE A 37 -1.36 8.09 -9.28
N GLY A 38 -1.32 6.78 -8.99
CA GLY A 38 -2.02 5.74 -9.75
C GLY A 38 -3.51 6.06 -9.90
N ILE A 39 -4.18 6.46 -8.82
CA ILE A 39 -5.59 6.88 -8.84
C ILE A 39 -5.81 8.07 -9.78
N ARG A 40 -4.94 9.08 -9.74
CA ARG A 40 -5.08 10.28 -10.61
C ARG A 40 -4.95 9.94 -12.09
N VAL A 41 -4.05 9.02 -12.46
CA VAL A 41 -3.85 8.63 -13.86
C VAL A 41 -4.89 7.62 -14.34
N ALA A 42 -5.36 6.71 -13.48
CA ALA A 42 -6.49 5.83 -13.77
C ALA A 42 -7.76 6.63 -14.12
N ARG A 43 -8.05 7.71 -13.37
CA ARG A 43 -9.15 8.65 -13.67
C ARG A 43 -9.03 9.33 -15.04
N ARG A 44 -7.86 9.30 -15.68
CA ARG A 44 -7.62 9.81 -17.04
C ARG A 44 -7.60 8.68 -18.09
N GLY A 45 -7.95 7.45 -17.71
CA GLY A 45 -7.92 6.26 -18.58
C GLY A 45 -6.53 5.65 -18.77
N LEU A 46 -5.50 6.13 -18.07
CA LEU A 46 -4.13 5.65 -18.20
C LEU A 46 -3.88 4.43 -17.29
N TRP A 47 -4.62 3.34 -17.54
CA TRP A 47 -4.64 2.15 -16.68
C TRP A 47 -3.30 1.42 -16.58
N ARG A 48 -2.53 1.35 -17.66
CA ARG A 48 -1.18 0.75 -17.62
C ARG A 48 -0.22 1.51 -16.69
N GLU A 49 -0.27 2.84 -16.71
CA GLU A 49 0.52 3.67 -15.79
C GLU A 49 0.01 3.52 -14.36
N ALA A 50 -1.31 3.45 -14.15
CA ALA A 50 -1.87 3.23 -12.82
C ALA A 50 -1.38 1.91 -12.21
N MET A 51 -1.45 0.82 -12.98
CA MET A 51 -0.96 -0.50 -12.58
C MET A 51 0.54 -0.47 -12.24
N TYR A 52 1.37 0.19 -13.07
CA TYR A 52 2.79 0.37 -12.77
C TYR A 52 3.02 1.10 -11.44
N ARG A 53 2.22 2.13 -11.15
CA ARG A 53 2.34 2.92 -9.91
C ARG A 53 1.92 2.11 -8.69
N TRP A 54 0.88 1.30 -8.81
CA TRP A 54 0.44 0.43 -7.72
C TRP A 54 1.44 -0.71 -7.46
N GLN A 55 2.04 -1.28 -8.50
CA GLN A 55 3.17 -2.21 -8.34
C GLN A 55 4.36 -1.54 -7.63
N ARG A 56 4.70 -0.31 -8.03
CA ARG A 56 5.77 0.44 -7.37
C ARG A 56 5.47 0.73 -5.91
N ALA A 57 4.21 0.95 -5.55
CA ALA A 57 3.80 1.11 -4.15
C ALA A 57 4.04 -0.17 -3.35
N ILE A 58 3.76 -1.34 -3.92
CA ILE A 58 4.03 -2.66 -3.32
C ILE A 58 5.55 -2.88 -3.15
N ASP A 59 6.36 -2.52 -4.15
CA ASP A 59 7.82 -2.64 -4.05
C ASP A 59 8.41 -1.78 -2.91
N LEU A 60 7.78 -0.64 -2.63
CA LEU A 60 8.19 0.27 -1.55
C LEU A 60 7.72 -0.24 -0.19
N ASP A 61 6.44 -0.58 -0.09
CA ASP A 61 5.84 -1.14 1.12
C ASP A 61 4.86 -2.27 0.77
N PRO A 62 5.30 -3.54 0.83
CA PRO A 62 4.45 -4.67 0.50
C PRO A 62 3.33 -4.89 1.51
N THR A 63 3.37 -4.21 2.66
CA THR A 63 2.33 -4.30 3.69
C THR A 63 1.28 -3.18 3.58
N TYR A 64 1.38 -2.30 2.58
CA TYR A 64 0.43 -1.22 2.37
C TYR A 64 -0.80 -1.71 1.59
N ALA A 65 -1.80 -2.25 2.31
CA ALA A 65 -3.01 -2.87 1.77
C ALA A 65 -3.70 -2.09 0.62
N PRO A 66 -3.82 -0.74 0.64
CA PRO A 66 -4.44 -0.01 -0.45
C PRO A 66 -3.73 -0.18 -1.80
N ALA A 67 -2.43 -0.46 -1.84
CA ALA A 67 -1.72 -0.72 -3.09
C ALA A 67 -2.21 -2.02 -3.76
N TRP A 68 -2.35 -3.09 -2.98
CA TRP A 68 -2.89 -4.37 -3.41
C TRP A 68 -4.34 -4.26 -3.87
N ASN A 69 -5.20 -3.57 -3.10
CA ASN A 69 -6.59 -3.32 -3.50
C ASN A 69 -6.68 -2.60 -4.87
N ASN A 70 -5.88 -1.55 -5.09
CA ASN A 70 -5.90 -0.85 -6.36
C ASN A 70 -5.32 -1.71 -7.51
N LEU A 71 -4.34 -2.57 -7.22
CA LEU A 71 -3.82 -3.52 -8.21
C LEU A 71 -4.90 -4.54 -8.62
N GLY A 72 -5.72 -5.02 -7.67
CA GLY A 72 -6.89 -5.86 -7.94
C GLY A 72 -7.87 -5.21 -8.92
N ILE A 73 -8.21 -3.94 -8.68
CA ILE A 73 -9.05 -3.14 -9.61
C ILE A 73 -8.40 -3.03 -11.00
N ALA A 74 -7.08 -2.87 -11.07
CA ALA A 74 -6.36 -2.79 -12.35
C ALA A 74 -6.43 -4.11 -13.13
N PHE A 75 -6.25 -5.24 -12.44
CA PHE A 75 -6.33 -6.56 -13.05
C PHE A 75 -7.76 -6.90 -13.49
N GLU A 76 -8.77 -6.53 -12.71
CA GLU A 76 -10.18 -6.61 -13.11
C GLU A 76 -10.43 -5.84 -14.40
N HIS A 77 -9.96 -4.60 -14.48
CA HIS A 77 -10.07 -3.77 -15.69
C HIS A 77 -9.35 -4.40 -16.91
N ASP A 78 -8.27 -5.15 -16.69
CA ASP A 78 -7.50 -5.85 -17.74
C ASP A 78 -8.07 -7.25 -18.07
N GLY A 79 -9.12 -7.69 -17.37
CA GLY A 79 -9.73 -9.02 -17.54
C GLY A 79 -8.93 -10.18 -16.91
N ARG A 80 -7.96 -9.86 -16.05
CA ARG A 80 -7.06 -10.79 -15.36
C ARG A 80 -7.64 -11.16 -13.99
N PHE A 81 -8.75 -11.91 -14.02
CA PHE A 81 -9.57 -12.11 -12.82
C PHE A 81 -8.91 -12.96 -11.73
N ASP A 82 -8.06 -13.91 -12.08
CA ASP A 82 -7.33 -14.72 -11.09
C ASP A 82 -6.33 -13.85 -10.31
N GLU A 83 -5.58 -12.99 -11.01
CA GLU A 83 -4.65 -12.05 -10.37
C GLU A 83 -5.39 -10.95 -9.60
N ALA A 84 -6.57 -10.54 -10.06
CA ALA A 84 -7.42 -9.60 -9.32
C ALA A 84 -7.84 -10.20 -7.97
N ARG A 85 -8.28 -11.46 -7.96
CA ARG A 85 -8.63 -12.19 -6.73
C ARG A 85 -7.47 -12.24 -5.76
N GLU A 86 -6.30 -12.68 -6.21
CA GLU A 86 -5.09 -12.79 -5.37
C GLU A 86 -4.73 -11.42 -4.75
N ALA A 87 -4.83 -10.34 -5.52
CA ALA A 87 -4.54 -9.00 -5.02
C ALA A 87 -5.55 -8.51 -3.97
N TYR A 88 -6.85 -8.77 -4.15
CA TYR A 88 -7.88 -8.43 -3.16
C TYR A 88 -7.75 -9.25 -1.87
N GLU A 89 -7.51 -10.56 -1.98
CA GLU A 89 -7.26 -11.44 -0.83
C GLU A 89 -6.04 -10.97 -0.03
N THR A 90 -4.94 -10.65 -0.72
CA THR A 90 -3.74 -10.08 -0.08
C THR A 90 -4.05 -8.76 0.63
N ALA A 91 -4.88 -7.90 0.03
CA ALA A 91 -5.25 -6.63 0.63
C ALA A 91 -6.08 -6.82 1.92
N LEU A 92 -7.00 -7.80 1.94
CA LEU A 92 -7.79 -8.15 3.13
C LEU A 92 -6.94 -8.83 4.21
N ASP A 93 -5.99 -9.69 3.84
CA ASP A 93 -5.08 -10.30 4.81
C ASP A 93 -4.24 -9.24 5.54
N LEU A 94 -3.86 -8.16 4.84
CA LEU A 94 -3.09 -7.05 5.40
C LEU A 94 -3.94 -6.09 6.24
N ASP A 95 -5.21 -5.88 5.89
CA ASP A 95 -6.13 -4.98 6.59
C ASP A 95 -7.57 -5.54 6.61
N PRO A 96 -7.84 -6.55 7.46
CA PRO A 96 -9.07 -7.34 7.40
C PRO A 96 -10.33 -6.59 7.84
N ASN A 97 -10.17 -5.40 8.44
CA ASN A 97 -11.30 -4.57 8.87
C ASN A 97 -11.52 -3.35 7.95
N ASN A 98 -10.87 -3.34 6.78
CA ASN A 98 -11.01 -2.24 5.83
C ASN A 98 -12.26 -2.42 4.98
N PHE A 99 -13.32 -1.74 5.39
CA PHE A 99 -14.62 -1.75 4.71
C PHE A 99 -14.54 -1.45 3.21
N LEU A 100 -13.63 -0.58 2.75
CA LEU A 100 -13.50 -0.29 1.32
C LEU A 100 -12.88 -1.44 0.54
N ILE A 101 -11.95 -2.18 1.14
CA ILE A 101 -11.32 -3.35 0.51
C ILE A 101 -12.34 -4.49 0.45
N GLU A 102 -13.05 -4.74 1.55
CA GLU A 102 -14.16 -5.70 1.63
C GLU A 102 -15.20 -5.43 0.55
N GLN A 103 -15.70 -4.19 0.45
CA GLN A 103 -16.68 -3.82 -0.57
C GLN A 103 -16.18 -4.01 -2.01
N ASN A 104 -14.91 -3.67 -2.30
CA ASN A 104 -14.37 -3.88 -3.65
C ASN A 104 -14.26 -5.37 -3.98
N TYR A 105 -13.84 -6.19 -3.02
CA TYR A 105 -13.71 -7.64 -3.24
C TYR A 105 -15.07 -8.31 -3.42
N ASP A 106 -16.05 -7.97 -2.59
CA ASP A 106 -17.42 -8.47 -2.71
C ASP A 106 -18.03 -8.14 -4.07
N LEU A 107 -17.85 -6.90 -4.53
CA LEU A 107 -18.32 -6.48 -5.85
C LEU A 107 -17.63 -7.27 -6.97
N PHE A 108 -16.31 -7.46 -6.87
CA PHE A 108 -15.55 -8.28 -7.81
C PHE A 108 -16.10 -9.72 -7.86
N LEU A 109 -16.35 -10.35 -6.71
CA LEU A 109 -16.90 -11.71 -6.65
C LEU A 109 -18.29 -11.78 -7.28
N GLU A 110 -19.18 -10.83 -6.97
CA GLU A 110 -20.53 -10.78 -7.54
C GLU A 110 -20.51 -10.65 -9.07
N VAL A 111 -19.63 -9.78 -9.60
CA VAL A 111 -19.50 -9.57 -11.05
C VAL A 111 -18.87 -10.78 -11.74
N ASN A 112 -17.79 -11.32 -11.18
CA ASN A 112 -17.07 -12.44 -11.77
C ASN A 112 -17.90 -13.73 -11.75
N ASP A 113 -18.64 -14.01 -10.67
CA ASP A 113 -19.53 -15.17 -10.60
C ASP A 113 -20.64 -15.10 -11.64
N ARG A 114 -21.20 -13.91 -11.90
CA ARG A 114 -22.21 -13.71 -12.97
C ARG A 114 -21.66 -13.98 -14.37
N VAL A 115 -20.42 -13.54 -14.64
CA VAL A 115 -19.76 -13.77 -15.93
C VAL A 115 -19.47 -15.26 -16.11
N ASN A 116 -19.00 -15.95 -15.07
CA ASN A 116 -18.64 -17.36 -15.13
C ASN A 116 -19.85 -18.30 -15.17
N GLN A 117 -21.00 -17.90 -14.60
CA GLN A 117 -22.25 -18.67 -14.66
C GLN A 117 -23.04 -18.46 -15.96
N ASN A 118 -22.72 -17.43 -16.75
CA ASN A 118 -23.39 -17.14 -18.02
C ASN A 118 -22.37 -16.95 -19.17
N PRO A 119 -21.63 -18.01 -19.55
CA PRO A 119 -20.76 -17.97 -20.72
C PRO A 119 -21.61 -17.75 -21.97
N ARG A 120 -21.30 -16.69 -22.74
CA ARG A 120 -21.96 -16.39 -24.02
C ARG A 120 -21.80 -17.50 -25.05
#